data_AF-A0A1Q7NM93-F1
#
_entry.id   AF-A0A1Q7NM93-F1
#
_cell.length_a   1.000
_cell.length_b   1.000
_cell.length_c   1.000
_cell.angle_alpha   90.00
_cell.angle_beta   90.00
_cell.angle_gamma   90.00
#
_symmetry.space_group_name_H-M   'P 1'
#
loop_
_entity.id
_entity.type
_entity.pdbx_description
1 polymer ?
#
loop_
_entity_poly.entity_id
_entity_poly.type
_entity_poly.pdbx_seq_one_letter_code
_entity_poly.pdbx_strand_id
1 'polypeptide(L)'
;SGLASLERKKEATARQRDHVIQLLTQSLAQRESLSRLKAAAEERLRQEQDAKDQSKQQSEYGGPEEKAASVERLKLIDDKISELRAQIRERELAEARLVSTIENYEKEKAQLDKKLRKQIHEKPSLVEQLKTSTKAEATLRPRVQSLVKREAQTGKTLVVMQRKLALVQKKLAQLAAKRRKAKRKAKRKVRKAKQKIAKRRIKTRIRKAAKRKRAIKRKAKTRTRKLRKRVRKARRKKSKSRRRK
;
A
#
# COMPACT_ATOMS: atom_id res chain seq x y z
N SER A 1 -1.24 14.74 -16.54
CA SER A 1 -0.99 13.62 -17.47
C SER A 1 0.51 13.31 -17.52
N GLY A 2 0.91 12.06 -17.29
CA GLY A 2 2.33 11.66 -17.17
C GLY A 2 3.15 11.81 -18.46
N LEU A 3 2.54 11.56 -19.62
CA LEU A 3 3.19 11.67 -20.94
C LEU A 3 3.65 13.10 -21.25
N ALA A 4 2.78 14.09 -21.05
CA ALA A 4 3.13 15.50 -21.26
C ALA A 4 4.25 15.98 -20.32
N SER A 5 4.30 15.44 -19.09
CA SER A 5 5.41 15.74 -18.17
C SER A 5 6.75 15.15 -18.64
N LEU A 6 6.73 13.97 -19.27
CA LEU A 6 7.94 13.35 -19.82
C LEU A 6 8.43 14.08 -21.07
N GLU A 7 7.52 14.55 -21.92
CA GLU A 7 7.87 15.39 -23.08
C GLU A 7 8.55 16.69 -22.64
N ARG A 8 7.98 17.39 -21.65
CA ARG A 8 8.61 18.59 -21.07
C ARG A 8 9.99 18.30 -20.47
N LYS A 9 10.16 17.17 -19.76
CA LYS A 9 11.47 16.75 -19.22
C LYS A 9 12.47 16.45 -20.31
N LYS A 10 12.04 15.79 -21.40
CA LYS A 10 12.86 15.52 -22.58
C LYS A 10 13.31 16.82 -23.24
N GLU A 11 12.40 17.76 -23.47
CA GLU A 11 12.70 19.06 -24.04
C GLU A 11 13.65 19.87 -23.15
N ALA A 12 13.43 19.89 -21.84
CA ALA A 12 14.34 20.54 -20.90
C ALA A 12 15.75 19.93 -20.93
N THR A 13 15.85 18.59 -20.96
CA THR A 13 17.13 17.88 -21.05
C THR A 13 17.83 18.16 -22.39
N ALA A 14 17.08 18.24 -23.49
CA ALA A 14 17.61 18.59 -24.80
C ALA A 14 18.14 20.04 -24.82
N ARG A 15 17.38 21.01 -24.29
CA ARG A 15 17.84 22.40 -24.19
C ARG A 15 19.10 22.55 -23.34
N GLN A 16 19.18 21.83 -22.22
CA GLN A 16 20.39 21.80 -21.39
C GLN A 16 21.58 21.23 -22.16
N ARG A 17 21.39 20.14 -22.90
CA ARG A 17 22.43 19.54 -23.74
C ARG A 17 22.91 20.52 -24.80
N ASP A 18 21.99 21.19 -25.49
CA ASP A 18 22.32 22.16 -26.53
C ASP A 18 23.08 23.36 -25.96
N HIS A 19 22.71 23.82 -24.77
CA HIS A 19 23.44 24.87 -24.06
C HIS A 19 24.87 24.44 -23.70
N VAL A 20 25.06 23.22 -23.16
CA VAL A 20 26.41 22.68 -22.89
C VAL A 20 27.23 22.55 -24.18
N ILE A 21 26.61 22.17 -25.29
CA ILE A 21 27.29 22.11 -26.60
C ILE A 21 27.74 23.50 -27.04
N GLN A 22 26.91 24.54 -26.86
CA GLN A 22 27.31 25.92 -27.18
C GLN A 22 28.50 26.38 -26.34
N LEU A 23 28.48 26.11 -25.03
CA LEU A 23 29.59 26.43 -24.12
C LEU A 23 30.87 25.67 -24.48
N LEU A 24 30.74 24.40 -24.88
CA LEU A 24 31.85 23.59 -25.37
C LEU A 24 32.46 24.18 -26.64
N THR A 25 31.63 24.54 -27.63
CA THR A 25 32.08 25.18 -28.88
C THR A 25 32.78 26.50 -28.60
N GLN A 26 32.26 27.34 -27.70
CA GLN A 26 32.90 28.59 -27.29
C GLN A 26 34.26 28.33 -26.64
N SER A 27 34.35 27.35 -25.73
CA SER A 27 35.58 27.02 -25.02
C SER A 27 36.65 26.47 -25.96
N LEU A 28 36.25 25.67 -26.96
CA LEU A 28 37.15 25.17 -28.00
C LEU A 28 37.69 26.33 -28.86
N ALA A 29 36.83 27.25 -29.28
CA ALA A 29 37.24 28.44 -30.03
C ALA A 29 38.20 29.34 -29.23
N GLN A 30 37.94 29.51 -27.93
CA GLN A 30 38.83 30.24 -27.02
C GLN A 30 40.20 29.55 -26.92
N ARG A 31 40.24 28.22 -26.79
CA ARG A 31 41.49 27.45 -26.75
C ARG A 31 42.30 27.63 -28.03
N GLU A 32 41.65 27.53 -29.20
CA GLU A 32 42.31 27.76 -30.49
C GLU A 32 42.84 29.19 -30.61
N SER A 33 42.10 30.19 -30.12
CA SER A 33 42.55 31.58 -30.10
C SER A 33 43.79 31.76 -29.21
N LEU A 34 43.80 31.19 -28.01
CA LEU A 34 44.97 31.25 -27.12
C LEU A 34 46.18 30.54 -27.73
N SER A 35 45.97 29.38 -28.35
CA SER A 35 47.05 28.64 -29.04
C SER A 35 47.69 29.51 -30.14
N ARG A 36 46.89 30.23 -30.94
CA ARG A 36 47.40 31.17 -31.95
C ARG A 36 48.16 32.34 -31.32
N LEU A 37 47.64 32.93 -30.23
CA LEU A 37 48.30 34.03 -29.52
C LEU A 37 49.61 33.59 -28.88
N LYS A 38 49.67 32.36 -28.35
CA LYS A 38 50.89 31.76 -27.81
C LYS A 38 51.93 31.59 -28.92
N ALA A 39 51.56 30.97 -30.05
CA ALA A 39 52.46 30.80 -31.20
C ALA A 39 52.99 32.15 -31.72
N ALA A 40 52.13 33.17 -31.84
CA ALA A 40 52.55 34.50 -32.26
C ALA A 40 53.55 35.16 -31.28
N ALA A 41 53.38 34.93 -29.97
CA ALA A 41 54.32 35.43 -28.97
C ALA A 41 55.62 34.65 -28.92
N GLU A 42 55.61 33.35 -29.18
CA GLU A 42 56.81 32.52 -29.33
C GLU A 42 57.63 32.95 -30.55
N GLU A 43 56.98 33.24 -31.68
CA GLU A 43 57.66 33.79 -32.86
C GLU A 43 58.27 35.17 -32.60
N ARG A 44 57.54 36.07 -31.92
CA ARG A 44 58.12 37.36 -31.48
C ARG A 44 59.28 37.17 -30.52
N LEU A 45 59.20 36.21 -29.61
CA LEU A 45 60.28 35.91 -28.67
C LEU A 45 61.54 35.44 -29.40
N ARG A 46 61.40 34.65 -30.46
CA ARG A 46 62.52 34.27 -31.34
C ARG A 46 63.14 35.48 -32.02
N GLN A 47 62.32 36.37 -32.59
CA GLN A 47 62.80 37.60 -33.23
C GLN A 47 63.57 38.51 -32.27
N GLU A 48 63.08 38.68 -31.03
CA GLU A 48 63.78 39.46 -30.01
C GLU A 48 65.08 38.79 -29.54
N GLN A 49 65.15 37.45 -29.54
CA GLN A 49 66.39 36.72 -29.27
C GLN A 49 67.43 36.94 -30.37
N ASP A 50 67.03 36.87 -31.64
CA ASP A 50 67.90 37.16 -32.77
C ASP A 50 68.39 38.62 -32.73
N ALA A 51 67.50 39.56 -32.42
CA ALA A 51 67.85 40.98 -32.23
C ALA A 51 68.81 41.19 -31.05
N LYS A 52 68.63 40.44 -29.96
CA LYS A 52 69.55 40.46 -28.81
C LYS A 52 70.94 40.04 -29.24
N ASP A 53 71.08 38.96 -29.99
CA ASP A 53 72.38 38.44 -30.40
C ASP A 53 73.08 39.37 -31.40
N GLN A 54 72.33 40.00 -32.31
CA GLN A 54 72.86 41.08 -33.17
C GLN A 54 73.34 42.28 -32.35
N SER A 55 72.55 42.73 -31.37
CA SER A 55 72.90 43.89 -30.53
C SER A 55 74.08 43.60 -29.61
N LYS A 56 74.29 42.34 -29.19
CA LYS A 56 75.51 41.93 -28.47
C LYS A 56 76.75 42.01 -29.35
N GLN A 57 76.68 41.50 -30.57
CA GLN A 57 77.79 41.59 -31.53
C GLN A 57 78.17 43.06 -31.79
N GLN A 58 77.20 43.94 -31.98
CA GLN A 58 77.43 45.38 -32.12
C GLN A 58 78.07 46.00 -30.87
N SER A 59 77.65 45.58 -29.68
CA SER A 59 78.27 46.04 -28.42
C SER A 59 79.72 45.54 -28.22
N GLU A 60 80.06 44.36 -28.73
CA GLU A 60 81.39 43.77 -28.57
C GLU A 60 82.40 44.36 -29.58
N TYR A 61 81.97 44.52 -30.84
CA TYR A 61 82.84 44.87 -31.96
C TYR A 61 82.66 46.30 -32.52
N GLY A 62 81.62 47.04 -32.10
CA GLY A 62 81.32 48.38 -32.60
C GLY A 62 82.22 49.50 -32.06
N GLY A 63 82.11 50.69 -32.65
CA GLY A 63 82.79 51.91 -32.18
C GLY A 63 82.28 52.39 -30.81
N PRO A 64 82.98 53.30 -30.10
CA PRO A 64 82.62 53.73 -28.75
C PRO A 64 81.20 54.31 -28.61
N GLU A 65 80.71 55.07 -29.60
CA GLU A 65 79.31 55.54 -29.65
C GLU A 65 78.32 54.40 -29.87
N GLU A 66 78.62 53.49 -30.80
CA GLU A 66 77.79 52.32 -31.11
C GLU A 66 77.66 51.36 -29.92
N LYS A 67 78.70 51.26 -29.10
CA LYS A 67 78.69 50.47 -27.86
C LYS A 67 77.67 51.00 -26.86
N ALA A 68 77.66 52.31 -26.61
CA ALA A 68 76.71 52.91 -25.68
C ALA A 68 75.25 52.71 -26.14
N ALA A 69 74.97 52.96 -27.42
CA ALA A 69 73.65 52.73 -28.01
C ALA A 69 73.24 51.24 -27.97
N SER A 70 74.19 50.33 -28.22
CA SER A 70 73.94 48.88 -28.17
C SER A 70 73.60 48.39 -26.77
N VAL A 71 74.24 48.94 -25.73
CA VAL A 71 73.93 48.60 -24.33
C VAL A 71 72.52 49.03 -23.93
N GLU A 72 72.08 50.22 -24.35
CA GLU A 72 70.71 50.67 -24.11
C GLU A 72 69.69 49.80 -24.86
N ARG A 73 69.98 49.48 -26.13
CA ARG A 73 69.15 48.59 -26.94
C ARG A 73 69.03 47.19 -26.34
N LEU A 74 70.12 46.64 -25.81
CA LEU A 74 70.12 45.34 -25.12
C LEU A 74 69.19 45.32 -23.91
N LYS A 75 69.18 46.38 -23.10
CA LYS A 75 68.26 46.49 -21.94
C LYS A 75 66.80 46.45 -22.40
N LEU A 76 66.46 47.21 -23.43
CA LEU A 76 65.10 47.24 -23.99
C LEU A 76 64.68 45.87 -24.54
N ILE A 77 65.58 45.16 -25.22
CA ILE A 77 65.33 43.82 -25.73
C ILE A 77 65.12 42.83 -24.56
N ASP A 78 65.92 42.94 -23.49
CA ASP A 78 65.80 42.08 -22.32
C ASP A 78 64.48 42.27 -21.56
N ASP A 79 64.03 43.53 -21.44
CA ASP A 79 62.72 43.85 -20.87
C ASP A 79 61.60 43.23 -21.72
N LYS A 80 61.68 43.36 -23.05
CA LYS A 80 60.69 42.82 -23.99
C LYS A 80 60.66 41.30 -24.02
N ILE A 81 61.82 40.64 -23.94
CA ILE A 81 61.94 39.18 -23.80
C ILE A 81 61.27 38.72 -22.50
N SER A 82 61.49 39.45 -21.40
CA SER A 82 60.91 39.13 -20.10
C SER A 82 59.39 39.28 -20.11
N GLU A 83 58.87 40.34 -20.74
CA GLU A 83 57.44 40.56 -20.95
C GLU A 83 56.82 39.43 -21.80
N LEU A 84 57.43 39.09 -22.94
CA LEU A 84 56.93 38.02 -23.82
C LEU A 84 56.89 36.67 -23.12
N ARG A 85 57.90 36.36 -22.29
CA ARG A 85 57.91 35.14 -21.46
C ARG A 85 56.78 35.13 -20.44
N ALA A 86 56.50 36.27 -19.79
CA ALA A 86 55.38 36.39 -18.87
C ALA A 86 54.04 36.18 -19.60
N GLN A 87 53.84 36.81 -20.75
CA GLN A 87 52.63 36.65 -21.57
C GLN A 87 52.43 35.20 -22.02
N ILE A 88 53.49 34.49 -22.44
CA ILE A 88 53.41 33.07 -22.82
C ILE A 88 52.95 32.24 -21.63
N ARG A 89 53.55 32.42 -20.45
CA ARG A 89 53.17 31.70 -19.22
C ARG A 89 51.71 31.95 -18.83
N GLU A 90 51.25 33.19 -18.90
CA GLU A 90 49.84 33.52 -18.62
C GLU A 90 48.88 32.81 -19.58
N ARG A 91 49.22 32.79 -20.87
CA ARG A 91 48.42 32.09 -21.89
C ARG A 91 48.41 30.59 -21.68
N GLU A 92 49.55 29.98 -21.30
CA GLU A 92 49.63 28.55 -20.96
C GLU A 92 48.75 28.19 -19.75
N LEU A 93 48.77 29.02 -18.70
CA LEU A 93 47.91 28.83 -17.53
C LEU A 93 46.43 28.95 -17.91
N ALA A 94 46.07 29.89 -18.78
CA ALA A 94 44.71 30.03 -19.29
C ALA A 94 44.29 28.83 -20.15
N GLU A 95 45.19 28.33 -21.01
CA GLU A 95 44.94 27.14 -21.83
C GLU A 95 44.72 25.89 -20.95
N ALA A 96 45.53 25.68 -19.92
CA ALA A 96 45.36 24.57 -18.97
C ALA A 96 44.00 24.62 -18.25
N ARG A 97 43.53 25.82 -17.87
CA ARG A 97 42.19 26.01 -17.29
C ARG A 97 41.09 25.66 -18.29
N LEU A 98 41.24 26.06 -19.56
CA LEU A 98 40.27 25.72 -20.61
C LEU A 98 40.22 24.22 -20.88
N VAL A 99 41.35 23.50 -20.85
CA VAL A 99 41.37 22.04 -21.01
C VAL A 99 40.49 21.37 -19.95
N SER A 100 40.67 21.73 -18.67
CA SER A 100 39.84 21.19 -17.59
C SER A 100 38.35 21.53 -17.74
N THR A 101 38.05 22.72 -18.27
CA THR A 101 36.68 23.19 -18.50
C THR A 101 36.02 22.42 -19.65
N ILE A 102 36.75 22.20 -20.74
CA ILE A 102 36.32 21.40 -21.90
C ILE A 102 36.01 19.97 -21.47
N GLU A 103 36.89 19.33 -20.70
CA GLU A 103 36.66 17.97 -20.19
C GLU A 103 35.38 17.88 -19.34
N ASN A 104 35.10 18.90 -18.52
CA ASN A 104 33.88 18.93 -17.72
C ASN A 104 32.64 19.05 -18.59
N TYR A 105 32.64 19.93 -19.59
CA TYR A 105 31.52 20.04 -20.54
C TYR A 105 31.32 18.76 -21.37
N GLU A 106 32.39 18.07 -21.75
CA GLU A 106 32.28 16.77 -22.43
C GLU A 106 31.65 15.69 -21.54
N LYS A 107 32.04 15.63 -20.26
CA LYS A 107 31.42 14.73 -19.27
C LYS A 107 29.95 15.06 -19.07
N GLU A 108 29.60 16.34 -18.92
CA GLU A 108 28.21 16.80 -18.77
C GLU A 108 27.36 16.46 -20.00
N LYS A 109 27.87 16.75 -21.20
CA LYS A 109 27.24 16.37 -22.47
C LYS A 109 26.97 14.86 -22.51
N ALA A 110 27.95 14.03 -22.18
CA ALA A 110 27.79 12.58 -22.17
C ALA A 110 26.73 12.10 -21.15
N GLN A 111 26.65 12.74 -19.98
CA GLN A 111 25.62 12.44 -18.99
C GLN A 111 24.23 12.84 -19.48
N LEU A 112 24.09 14.02 -20.10
CA LEU A 112 22.83 14.49 -20.67
C LEU A 112 22.38 13.60 -21.84
N ASP A 113 23.29 13.16 -22.70
CA ASP A 113 23.00 12.20 -23.77
C ASP A 113 22.47 10.87 -23.22
N LYS A 114 23.08 10.34 -22.15
CA LYS A 114 22.58 9.13 -21.47
C LYS A 114 21.18 9.34 -20.89
N LYS A 115 20.92 10.48 -20.24
CA LYS A 115 19.60 10.83 -19.69
C LYS A 115 18.55 10.94 -20.80
N LEU A 116 18.89 11.62 -21.90
CA LEU A 116 18.00 11.82 -23.04
C LEU A 116 17.64 10.48 -23.72
N ARG A 117 18.61 9.57 -23.90
CA ARG A 117 18.37 8.22 -24.43
C ARG A 117 17.39 7.42 -23.56
N LYS A 118 17.57 7.45 -22.23
CA LYS A 118 16.64 6.79 -21.29
C LYS A 118 15.22 7.35 -21.40
N GLN A 119 15.07 8.67 -21.38
CA GLN A 119 13.77 9.33 -21.53
C GLN A 119 13.09 9.01 -22.87
N ILE A 120 13.86 8.90 -23.96
CA ILE A 120 13.33 8.51 -25.27
C ILE A 120 12.78 7.08 -25.24
N HIS A 121 13.44 6.15 -24.54
CA HIS A 121 13.00 4.75 -24.43
C HIS A 121 11.86 4.53 -23.43
N GLU A 122 11.75 5.37 -22.40
CA GLU A 122 10.63 5.32 -21.44
C GLU A 122 9.28 5.66 -22.07
N LYS A 123 9.26 6.59 -23.05
CA LYS A 123 8.02 7.02 -23.72
C LYS A 123 7.25 5.88 -24.41
N PRO A 124 7.84 5.06 -25.32
CA PRO A 124 7.11 3.98 -25.97
C PRO A 124 6.63 2.93 -24.97
N SER A 125 7.45 2.58 -23.97
CA SER A 125 7.06 1.61 -22.92
C SER A 125 5.80 2.07 -22.17
N LEU A 126 5.72 3.34 -21.79
CA LEU A 126 4.55 3.89 -21.12
C LEU A 126 3.32 3.97 -22.03
N VAL A 127 3.52 4.26 -23.32
CA VAL A 127 2.42 4.24 -24.31
C VAL A 127 1.87 2.81 -24.47
N GLU A 128 2.74 1.79 -24.48
CA GLU A 128 2.32 0.40 -24.52
C GLU A 128 1.57 -0.02 -23.25
N GLN A 129 2.09 0.33 -22.07
CA GLN A 129 1.42 0.09 -20.79
C GLN A 129 0.05 0.78 -20.72
N LEU A 130 -0.08 2.00 -21.24
CA LEU A 130 -1.37 2.69 -21.31
C LEU A 130 -2.34 1.96 -22.25
N LYS A 131 -1.86 1.47 -23.40
CA LYS A 131 -2.68 0.67 -24.33
C LYS A 131 -3.13 -0.66 -23.72
N THR A 132 -2.26 -1.36 -22.99
CA THR A 132 -2.63 -2.62 -22.34
C THR A 132 -3.60 -2.38 -21.18
N SER A 133 -3.36 -1.34 -20.37
CA SER A 133 -4.24 -0.95 -19.27
C SER A 133 -5.64 -0.56 -19.76
N THR A 134 -5.73 0.26 -20.82
CA THR A 134 -7.03 0.67 -21.39
C THR A 134 -7.79 -0.51 -21.98
N LYS A 135 -7.11 -1.46 -22.64
CA LYS A 135 -7.72 -2.73 -23.05
C LYS A 135 -8.22 -3.56 -21.86
N ALA A 136 -7.40 -3.71 -20.82
CA ALA A 136 -7.78 -4.44 -19.61
C ALA A 136 -8.99 -3.78 -18.93
N GLU A 137 -8.98 -2.46 -18.78
CA GLU A 137 -10.09 -1.68 -18.23
C GLU A 137 -11.37 -1.88 -19.05
N ALA A 138 -11.29 -1.80 -20.37
CA ALA A 138 -12.44 -2.01 -21.25
C ALA A 138 -13.09 -3.40 -21.05
N THR A 139 -12.28 -4.44 -20.77
CA THR A 139 -12.80 -5.79 -20.49
C THR A 139 -13.35 -5.96 -19.08
N LEU A 140 -12.71 -5.34 -18.08
CA LEU A 140 -13.05 -5.52 -16.65
C LEU A 140 -14.21 -4.64 -16.22
N ARG A 141 -14.29 -3.40 -16.73
CA ARG A 141 -15.33 -2.43 -16.38
C ARG A 141 -16.76 -2.97 -16.49
N PRO A 142 -17.20 -3.60 -17.60
CA PRO A 142 -18.55 -4.14 -17.70
C PRO A 142 -18.79 -5.33 -16.75
N ARG A 143 -17.76 -6.18 -16.52
CA ARG A 143 -17.85 -7.30 -15.56
C ARG A 143 -18.06 -6.80 -14.14
N VAL A 144 -17.26 -5.80 -13.71
CA VAL A 144 -17.41 -5.18 -12.39
C VAL A 144 -18.78 -4.53 -12.26
N GLN A 145 -19.24 -3.76 -13.24
CA GLN A 145 -20.57 -3.17 -13.23
C GLN A 145 -21.70 -4.22 -13.13
N SER A 146 -21.56 -5.36 -13.81
CA SER A 146 -22.50 -6.47 -13.73
C SER A 146 -22.52 -7.11 -12.33
N LEU A 147 -21.34 -7.34 -11.74
CA LEU A 147 -21.23 -7.89 -10.39
C LEU A 147 -21.83 -6.95 -9.35
N VAL A 148 -21.57 -5.64 -9.43
CA VAL A 148 -22.17 -4.62 -8.55
C VAL A 148 -23.71 -4.65 -8.65
N LYS A 149 -24.26 -4.75 -9.87
CA LYS A 149 -25.72 -4.87 -10.07
C LYS A 149 -26.28 -6.16 -9.44
N ARG A 150 -25.59 -7.28 -9.61
CA ARG A 150 -25.97 -8.57 -9.02
C ARG A 150 -25.94 -8.53 -7.50
N GLU A 151 -24.89 -7.97 -6.92
CA GLU A 151 -24.74 -7.80 -5.47
C GLU A 151 -25.85 -6.91 -4.89
N ALA A 152 -26.16 -5.78 -5.54
CA ALA A 152 -27.27 -4.93 -5.13
C ALA A 152 -28.60 -5.69 -5.16
N GLN A 153 -28.82 -6.54 -6.17
CA GLN A 153 -30.03 -7.35 -6.27
C GLN A 153 -30.07 -8.44 -5.19
N THR A 154 -29.00 -9.21 -4.99
CA THR A 154 -28.94 -10.25 -3.95
C THR A 154 -29.11 -9.66 -2.55
N GLY A 155 -28.55 -8.48 -2.29
CA GLY A 155 -28.78 -7.72 -1.06
C GLY A 155 -30.25 -7.41 -0.83
N LYS A 156 -30.98 -6.92 -1.85
CA LYS A 156 -32.44 -6.72 -1.77
C LYS A 156 -33.17 -8.02 -1.48
N THR A 157 -32.83 -9.11 -2.15
CA THR A 157 -33.47 -10.43 -1.95
C THR A 157 -33.23 -10.94 -0.53
N LEU A 158 -32.01 -10.78 -0.02
CA LEU A 158 -31.61 -11.20 1.31
C LEU A 158 -32.38 -10.45 2.40
N VAL A 159 -32.58 -9.13 2.25
CA VAL A 159 -33.43 -8.34 3.16
C VAL A 159 -34.87 -8.87 3.19
N VAL A 160 -35.44 -9.19 2.02
CA VAL A 160 -36.80 -9.77 1.95
C VAL A 160 -36.85 -11.15 2.62
N MET A 161 -35.85 -12.01 2.39
CA MET A 161 -35.78 -13.33 3.03
C MET A 161 -35.63 -13.23 4.55
N GLN A 162 -34.80 -12.31 5.04
CA GLN A 162 -34.65 -12.05 6.48
C GLN A 162 -35.99 -11.64 7.12
N ARG A 163 -36.76 -10.75 6.47
CA ARG A 163 -38.10 -10.36 6.94
C ARG A 163 -39.06 -11.56 7.00
N LYS A 164 -39.09 -12.40 5.95
CA LYS A 164 -39.92 -13.61 5.91
C LYS A 164 -39.53 -14.60 7.01
N LEU A 165 -38.23 -14.82 7.21
CA LEU A 165 -37.70 -15.70 8.24
C LEU A 165 -38.09 -15.20 9.65
N ALA A 166 -37.98 -13.89 9.90
CA ALA A 166 -38.41 -13.29 11.17
C ALA A 166 -39.92 -13.49 11.43
N LEU A 167 -40.77 -13.39 10.39
CA LEU A 167 -42.20 -13.67 10.50
C LEU A 167 -42.49 -15.13 10.84
N VAL A 168 -41.80 -16.08 10.18
CA VAL A 168 -41.93 -17.51 10.47
C VAL A 168 -41.49 -17.82 11.90
N GLN A 169 -40.35 -17.28 12.34
CA GLN A 169 -39.88 -17.43 13.72
C GLN A 169 -40.89 -16.89 14.73
N LYS A 170 -41.48 -15.71 14.49
CA LYS A 170 -42.54 -15.15 15.34
C LYS A 170 -43.76 -16.07 15.41
N LYS A 171 -44.23 -16.61 14.27
CA LYS A 171 -45.35 -17.57 14.23
C LYS A 171 -45.05 -18.84 15.02
N LEU A 172 -43.86 -19.42 14.85
CA LEU A 172 -43.42 -20.60 15.59
C LEU A 172 -43.35 -20.33 17.11
N ALA A 173 -42.82 -19.18 17.53
CA ALA A 173 -42.79 -18.76 18.93
C ALA A 173 -44.20 -18.61 19.52
N GLN A 174 -45.14 -18.01 18.78
CA GLN A 174 -46.53 -17.88 19.21
C GLN A 174 -47.23 -19.25 19.36
N LEU A 175 -47.04 -20.17 18.41
CA LEU A 175 -47.58 -21.53 18.50
C LEU A 175 -47.00 -22.29 19.70
N ALA A 176 -45.69 -22.17 19.93
CA ALA A 176 -45.04 -22.74 21.10
C ALA A 176 -45.59 -22.16 22.41
N ALA A 177 -45.82 -20.84 22.47
CA ALA A 177 -46.42 -20.17 23.62
C ALA A 177 -47.88 -20.62 23.87
N LYS A 178 -48.70 -20.74 22.82
CA LYS A 178 -50.07 -21.28 22.91
C LYS A 178 -50.07 -22.71 23.46
N ARG A 179 -49.20 -23.59 22.92
CA ARG A 179 -49.00 -24.96 23.42
C ARG A 179 -48.57 -24.99 24.90
N ARG A 180 -47.65 -24.11 25.31
CA ARG A 180 -47.22 -23.97 26.72
C ARG A 180 -48.37 -23.51 27.63
N LYS A 181 -49.15 -22.51 27.21
CA LYS A 181 -50.33 -22.02 27.96
C LYS A 181 -51.40 -23.12 28.10
N ALA A 182 -51.70 -23.86 27.04
CA ALA A 182 -52.63 -24.99 27.08
C ALA A 182 -52.18 -26.08 28.06
N LYS A 183 -50.91 -26.50 28.00
CA LYS A 183 -50.32 -27.46 28.96
C LYS A 183 -50.42 -26.96 30.41
N ARG A 184 -50.15 -25.67 30.67
CA ARG A 184 -50.29 -25.06 32.01
C ARG A 184 -51.74 -25.05 32.49
N LYS A 185 -52.71 -24.68 31.64
CA LYS A 185 -54.15 -24.72 31.98
C LYS A 185 -54.62 -26.15 32.29
N ALA A 186 -54.21 -27.13 31.50
CA ALA A 186 -54.52 -28.54 31.73
C ALA A 186 -53.97 -29.02 33.09
N LYS A 187 -52.68 -28.76 33.39
CA LYS A 187 -52.08 -29.06 34.69
C LYS A 187 -52.83 -28.38 35.86
N ARG A 188 -53.27 -27.12 35.70
CA ARG A 188 -54.04 -26.38 36.73
C ARG A 188 -55.42 -27.01 36.97
N LYS A 189 -56.15 -27.44 35.93
CA LYS A 189 -57.45 -28.13 36.08
C LYS A 189 -57.29 -29.44 36.85
N VAL A 190 -56.28 -30.25 36.50
CA VAL A 190 -55.97 -31.50 37.21
C VAL A 190 -55.64 -31.24 38.68
N ARG A 191 -54.83 -30.21 38.98
CA ARG A 191 -54.48 -29.83 40.36
C ARG A 191 -55.70 -29.37 41.17
N LYS A 192 -56.61 -28.57 40.58
CA LYS A 192 -57.87 -28.15 41.22
C LYS A 192 -58.81 -29.34 41.50
N ALA A 193 -58.91 -30.30 40.58
CA ALA A 193 -59.71 -31.51 40.79
C ALA A 193 -59.17 -32.34 41.97
N LYS A 194 -57.86 -32.56 42.04
CA LYS A 194 -57.20 -33.24 43.17
C LYS A 194 -57.46 -32.52 44.51
N GLN A 195 -57.41 -31.18 44.54
CA GLN A 195 -57.73 -30.40 45.74
C GLN A 195 -59.19 -30.54 46.18
N LYS A 196 -60.17 -30.53 45.26
CA LYS A 196 -61.59 -30.74 45.61
C LYS A 196 -61.83 -32.13 46.20
N ILE A 197 -61.19 -33.16 45.62
CA ILE A 197 -61.26 -34.53 46.14
C ILE A 197 -60.64 -34.61 47.54
N ALA A 198 -59.48 -33.99 47.76
CA ALA A 198 -58.84 -33.94 49.07
C ALA A 198 -59.74 -33.25 50.13
N LYS A 199 -60.34 -32.09 49.81
CA LYS A 199 -61.28 -31.39 50.72
C LYS A 199 -62.51 -32.23 51.07
N ARG A 200 -63.06 -32.99 50.11
CA ARG A 200 -64.17 -33.93 50.36
C ARG A 200 -63.75 -35.07 51.29
N ARG A 201 -62.53 -35.62 51.14
CA ARG A 201 -61.99 -36.66 52.03
C ARG A 201 -61.75 -36.15 53.46
N ILE A 202 -61.37 -34.88 53.62
CA ILE A 202 -61.21 -34.26 54.94
C ILE A 202 -62.58 -34.07 55.62
N LYS A 203 -63.59 -33.52 54.91
CA LYS A 203 -64.95 -33.37 55.46
C LYS A 203 -65.59 -34.71 55.86
N THR A 204 -65.36 -35.78 55.10
CA THR A 204 -65.87 -37.11 55.46
C THR A 204 -65.14 -37.72 56.66
N ARG A 205 -63.84 -37.44 56.85
CA ARG A 205 -63.11 -37.83 58.07
C ARG A 205 -63.63 -37.11 59.31
N ILE A 206 -63.91 -35.80 59.23
CA ILE A 206 -64.48 -35.02 60.35
C ILE A 206 -65.88 -35.55 60.73
N ARG A 207 -66.74 -35.85 59.75
CA ARG A 207 -68.07 -36.46 60.01
C ARG A 207 -67.99 -37.87 60.61
N LYS A 208 -66.98 -38.66 60.23
CA LYS A 208 -66.76 -40.00 60.82
C LYS A 208 -66.20 -39.93 62.24
N ALA A 209 -65.43 -38.88 62.58
CA ALA A 209 -65.00 -38.62 63.96
C ALA A 209 -66.18 -38.21 64.86
N ALA A 210 -67.10 -37.37 64.37
CA ALA A 210 -68.30 -36.98 65.12
C ALA A 210 -69.28 -38.15 65.38
N LYS A 211 -69.43 -39.09 64.43
CA LYS A 211 -70.28 -40.29 64.62
C LYS A 211 -69.67 -41.32 65.59
N ARG A 212 -68.34 -41.38 65.74
CA ARG A 212 -67.67 -42.32 66.67
C ARG A 212 -67.91 -41.99 68.15
N LYS A 213 -68.18 -40.73 68.52
CA LYS A 213 -68.54 -40.38 69.90
C LYS A 213 -69.98 -40.79 70.30
N ARG A 214 -70.90 -40.97 69.34
CA ARG A 214 -72.29 -41.38 69.60
C ARG A 214 -72.52 -42.90 69.61
N ALA A 215 -71.59 -43.70 69.08
CA ALA A 215 -71.76 -45.14 68.93
C ALA A 215 -71.31 -45.98 70.15
N ILE A 216 -70.77 -45.37 71.20
CA ILE A 216 -70.32 -46.08 72.41
C ILE A 216 -71.49 -46.31 73.40
N LYS A 217 -72.58 -45.51 73.36
CA LYS A 217 -73.73 -45.65 74.27
C LYS A 217 -74.74 -46.76 73.94
N ARG A 218 -74.61 -47.46 72.80
CA ARG A 218 -75.62 -48.45 72.33
C ARG A 218 -75.06 -49.89 72.15
N LYS A 219 -73.97 -50.22 72.85
CA LYS A 219 -73.48 -51.61 73.00
C LYS A 219 -73.79 -52.14 74.39
N ALA A 220 -75.07 -52.31 74.69
CA ALA A 220 -75.54 -53.13 75.80
C ALA A 220 -76.89 -53.71 75.35
N LYS A 221 -77.03 -55.04 75.43
CA LYS A 221 -78.12 -55.86 74.87
C LYS A 221 -77.99 -56.05 73.35
N THR A 222 -77.76 -57.23 72.78
CA THR A 222 -77.97 -58.57 73.32
C THR A 222 -77.10 -59.58 72.54
N ARG A 223 -76.40 -60.40 73.32
CA ARG A 223 -75.76 -61.67 72.93
C ARG A 223 -76.76 -62.60 72.24
N THR A 224 -76.29 -63.45 71.31
CA THR A 224 -76.15 -64.91 71.53
C THR A 224 -75.62 -65.68 70.30
N ARG A 225 -74.76 -66.66 70.60
CA ARG A 225 -74.42 -67.97 69.96
C ARG A 225 -74.30 -68.07 68.42
N LYS A 226 -73.14 -68.39 67.81
CA LYS A 226 -72.27 -69.60 67.78
C LYS A 226 -72.71 -70.71 66.78
N LEU A 227 -71.70 -71.26 66.06
CA LEU A 227 -71.61 -72.46 65.17
C LEU A 227 -71.90 -72.22 63.67
N ARG A 228 -71.22 -72.80 62.66
CA ARG A 228 -70.11 -73.78 62.50
C ARG A 228 -69.60 -73.68 61.03
N LYS A 229 -68.29 -73.73 60.74
CA LYS A 229 -67.49 -74.81 60.07
C LYS A 229 -68.03 -75.25 58.67
N ARG A 230 -67.27 -75.49 57.58
CA ARG A 230 -65.84 -75.82 57.31
C ARG A 230 -65.61 -75.88 55.76
N VAL A 231 -64.40 -75.51 55.26
CA VAL A 231 -63.47 -76.27 54.34
C VAL A 231 -63.95 -76.57 52.88
N ARG A 232 -63.21 -76.52 51.74
CA ARG A 232 -61.79 -76.79 51.35
C ARG A 232 -61.43 -76.21 49.95
N LYS A 233 -60.12 -75.99 49.76
CA LYS A 233 -59.17 -75.90 48.59
C LYS A 233 -59.67 -76.44 47.21
N ALA A 234 -59.15 -76.03 46.03
CA ALA A 234 -57.74 -75.97 45.62
C ALA A 234 -57.45 -75.32 44.22
N ARG A 235 -56.20 -74.78 44.10
CA ARG A 235 -55.16 -74.86 43.01
C ARG A 235 -55.44 -74.32 41.57
N ARG A 236 -54.68 -73.29 41.13
CA ARG A 236 -53.46 -73.28 40.22
C ARG A 236 -53.83 -73.32 38.71
N LYS A 237 -53.16 -72.68 37.72
CA LYS A 237 -51.82 -72.06 37.53
C LYS A 237 -51.80 -71.23 36.19
N LYS A 238 -50.82 -70.31 36.10
CA LYS A 238 -50.12 -69.59 34.97
C LYS A 238 -50.34 -70.09 33.52
N SER A 239 -50.17 -69.31 32.42
CA SER A 239 -48.98 -68.51 32.01
C SER A 239 -49.12 -67.64 30.73
N LYS A 240 -48.30 -66.57 30.70
CA LYS A 240 -47.67 -65.73 29.64
C LYS A 240 -47.75 -66.00 28.11
N SER A 241 -47.76 -64.86 27.37
CA SER A 241 -46.87 -64.42 26.24
C SER A 241 -47.26 -64.66 24.78
N ARG A 242 -47.31 -63.59 23.95
CA ARG A 242 -46.27 -63.30 22.91
C ARG A 242 -46.40 -61.92 22.24
N ARG A 243 -45.22 -61.40 21.91
CA ARG A 243 -44.83 -60.23 21.12
C ARG A 243 -44.89 -60.55 19.62
N ARG A 244 -45.19 -59.58 18.74
CA ARG A 244 -44.65 -59.55 17.36
C ARG A 244 -44.51 -58.10 16.88
N LYS A 245 -43.54 -57.96 15.98
CA LYS A 245 -42.85 -56.75 15.47
C LYS A 245 -43.78 -55.79 14.75
#